data_AF-A0A957S3G0-F1
#
_entry.id   AF-A0A957S3G0-F1
#
_cell.length_a   1.000
_cell.length_b   1.000
_cell.length_c   1.000
_cell.angle_alpha   90.00
_cell.angle_beta   90.00
_cell.angle_gamma   90.00
#
_symmetry.space_group_name_H-M   'P 1'
#
loop_
_entity.id
_entity.type
_entity.pdbx_description
1 polymer ?
#
loop_
_entity_poly.entity_id
_entity_poly.type
_entity_poly.pdbx_seq_one_letter_code
_entity_poly.pdbx_strand_id
1 'polypeptide(L)'
;MSATDAPSPAIDTAEFRQELRAGKSLMTRAILWLYRLPRPVLVAGVVFLTALPFLLALGHGDLRAVMETGVWRSLLLEPSIILYILILIPIMERSQWSIITRMRPIVALDDAAYARAILDADRPNNWAELIAFGVGMAFGVFAEPARIWQSEYWFLYPYALLTSMLMFGLLAWVITGSLVGTQLSSALLRRPLTVDIFNLTPFEPIGRQSLMLSFSFVVGTTISLLFAASFEDFLTVPNLIVYSVLVTVTVLVFFLNMRHTHRVLAQVKAEEQNDAAQNISRLYRCMQKAARAGQDSPAAAAELTAWLGMEQRLKVARTWPYNTEMLRALTVSVLTPIALAASRVIIALLQR
;
A
#
# COMPACT_ATOMS: atom_id res chain seq x y z
N MET A 1 -19.94 -3.74 23.90
CA MET A 1 -20.37 -4.07 22.52
C MET A 1 -21.87 -3.87 22.47
N SER A 2 -22.29 -2.75 21.90
CA SER A 2 -23.70 -2.33 21.75
C SER A 2 -24.25 -2.94 20.46
N ALA A 3 -25.54 -3.29 20.44
CA ALA A 3 -26.24 -3.93 19.32
C ALA A 3 -26.43 -3.04 18.06
N THR A 4 -25.60 -2.03 17.87
CA THR A 4 -25.63 -1.05 16.77
C THR A 4 -24.52 -1.26 15.72
N ASP A 5 -23.71 -2.32 15.84
CA ASP A 5 -22.62 -2.63 14.91
C ASP A 5 -23.04 -3.49 13.70
N ALA A 6 -24.34 -3.73 13.49
CA ALA A 6 -24.80 -4.41 12.28
C ALA A 6 -24.54 -3.50 11.07
N PRO A 7 -23.74 -3.93 10.07
CA PRO A 7 -23.51 -3.12 8.88
C PRO A 7 -24.84 -2.79 8.21
N SER A 8 -25.02 -1.53 7.82
CA SER A 8 -26.25 -1.09 7.15
C SER A 8 -26.53 -2.00 5.94
N PRO A 9 -27.76 -2.55 5.81
CA PRO A 9 -28.09 -3.54 4.78
C PRO A 9 -27.88 -3.04 3.35
N ALA A 10 -27.82 -1.72 3.13
CA ALA A 10 -27.63 -1.12 1.82
C ALA A 10 -26.25 -1.40 1.19
N ILE A 11 -25.18 -1.43 1.99
CA ILE A 11 -23.80 -1.57 1.49
C ILE A 11 -23.42 -3.05 1.30
N ASP A 12 -24.11 -3.96 1.98
CA ASP A 12 -23.82 -5.39 1.88
C ASP A 12 -24.65 -6.12 0.81
N THR A 13 -25.44 -5.38 0.02
CA THR A 13 -26.20 -5.98 -1.06
C THR A 13 -25.27 -6.58 -2.13
N ALA A 14 -25.64 -7.76 -2.64
CA ALA A 14 -24.93 -8.39 -3.75
C ALA A 14 -24.87 -7.47 -4.99
N GLU A 15 -25.89 -6.64 -5.16
CA GLU A 15 -26.02 -5.62 -6.20
C GLU A 15 -24.94 -4.54 -6.07
N PHE A 16 -24.77 -3.92 -4.90
CA PHE A 16 -23.71 -2.93 -4.68
C PHE A 16 -22.32 -3.53 -4.94
N ARG A 17 -22.08 -4.76 -4.48
CA ARG A 17 -20.81 -5.47 -4.76
C ARG A 17 -20.63 -5.74 -6.27
N GLN A 18 -21.70 -5.96 -7.02
CA GLN A 18 -21.66 -6.17 -8.46
C GLN A 18 -21.38 -4.87 -9.22
N GLU A 19 -22.05 -3.78 -8.85
CA GLU A 19 -21.78 -2.44 -9.41
C GLU A 19 -20.35 -2.00 -9.14
N LEU A 20 -19.88 -2.18 -7.91
CA LEU A 20 -18.50 -1.84 -7.55
C LEU A 20 -17.51 -2.68 -8.36
N ARG A 21 -17.78 -3.98 -8.56
CA ARG A 21 -16.98 -4.83 -9.47
C ARG A 21 -17.05 -4.41 -10.93
N ALA A 22 -18.16 -3.83 -11.39
CA ALA A 22 -18.29 -3.32 -12.74
C ALA A 22 -17.50 -2.02 -12.96
N GLY A 23 -17.40 -1.19 -11.91
CA GLY A 23 -16.59 0.03 -11.88
C GLY A 23 -15.08 -0.22 -11.82
N LYS A 24 -14.64 -1.42 -11.40
CA LYS A 24 -13.22 -1.77 -11.32
C LYS A 24 -12.50 -1.65 -12.64
N SER A 25 -11.20 -1.40 -12.51
CA SER A 25 -10.33 -1.25 -13.66
C SER A 25 -10.30 -2.46 -14.56
N LEU A 26 -10.00 -2.24 -15.84
CA LEU A 26 -9.92 -3.32 -16.83
C LEU A 26 -8.93 -4.41 -16.42
N MET A 27 -7.76 -4.03 -15.87
CA MET A 27 -6.73 -4.98 -15.45
C MET A 27 -7.12 -5.74 -14.19
N THR A 28 -7.72 -5.06 -13.21
CA THR A 28 -8.28 -5.74 -12.04
C THR A 28 -9.35 -6.75 -12.45
N ARG A 29 -10.22 -6.40 -13.41
CA ARG A 29 -11.21 -7.32 -13.96
C ARG A 29 -10.57 -8.51 -14.68
N ALA A 30 -9.52 -8.29 -15.47
CA ALA A 30 -8.79 -9.37 -16.15
C ALA A 30 -8.16 -10.35 -15.15
N ILE A 31 -7.58 -9.86 -14.05
CA ILE A 31 -6.94 -10.71 -13.04
C ILE A 31 -7.99 -11.40 -12.18
N LEU A 32 -9.07 -10.70 -11.80
CA LEU A 32 -10.20 -11.35 -11.11
C LEU A 32 -10.86 -12.41 -12.01
N TRP A 33 -10.88 -12.21 -13.32
CA TRP A 33 -11.29 -13.22 -14.29
C TRP A 33 -10.32 -14.40 -14.32
N LEU A 34 -9.01 -14.16 -14.28
CA LEU A 34 -7.99 -15.20 -14.14
C LEU A 34 -8.27 -16.07 -12.89
N TYR A 35 -8.57 -15.45 -11.75
CA TYR A 35 -8.93 -16.16 -10.51
C TYR A 35 -10.26 -16.94 -10.56
N ARG A 36 -11.09 -16.73 -11.59
CA ARG A 36 -12.29 -17.54 -11.83
C ARG A 36 -12.00 -18.82 -12.61
N LEU A 37 -10.83 -18.95 -13.22
CA LEU A 37 -10.44 -20.18 -13.90
C LEU A 37 -10.36 -21.35 -12.89
N PRO A 38 -10.60 -22.59 -13.34
CA PRO A 38 -10.43 -23.75 -12.48
C PRO A 38 -9.02 -23.80 -11.89
N ARG A 39 -8.91 -24.14 -10.60
CA ARG A 39 -7.63 -24.31 -9.90
C ARG A 39 -6.57 -25.12 -10.69
N PRO A 40 -6.90 -26.25 -11.36
CA PRO A 40 -5.89 -26.97 -12.14
C PRO A 40 -5.33 -26.15 -13.31
N VAL A 41 -6.14 -25.28 -13.94
CA VAL A 41 -5.68 -24.41 -15.04
C VAL A 41 -4.71 -23.37 -14.51
N LEU A 42 -5.00 -22.77 -13.35
CA LEU A 42 -4.09 -21.83 -12.70
C LEU A 42 -2.78 -22.50 -12.33
N VAL A 43 -2.83 -23.67 -11.67
CA VAL A 43 -1.63 -24.44 -11.31
C VAL A 43 -0.82 -24.81 -12.55
N ALA A 44 -1.48 -25.28 -13.62
CA ALA A 44 -0.80 -25.58 -14.88
C ALA A 44 -0.13 -24.34 -15.49
N GLY A 45 -0.78 -23.17 -15.45
CA GLY A 45 -0.20 -21.91 -15.91
C GLY A 45 1.02 -21.49 -15.09
N VAL A 46 0.96 -21.62 -13.75
CA VAL A 46 2.10 -21.36 -12.86
C VAL A 46 3.27 -22.31 -13.15
N VAL A 47 2.98 -23.61 -13.23
CA VAL A 47 3.99 -24.64 -13.53
C VAL A 47 4.59 -24.42 -14.90
N PHE A 48 3.79 -24.09 -15.91
CA PHE A 48 4.28 -23.79 -17.24
C PHE A 48 5.20 -22.56 -17.21
N LEU A 49 4.77 -21.46 -16.60
CA LEU A 49 5.55 -20.24 -16.51
C LEU A 49 6.92 -20.48 -15.86
N THR A 50 7.00 -21.28 -14.79
CA THR A 50 8.27 -21.53 -14.07
C THR A 50 9.11 -22.67 -14.66
N ALA A 51 8.48 -23.70 -15.24
CA ALA A 51 9.18 -24.86 -15.78
C ALA A 51 9.67 -24.67 -17.22
N LEU A 52 9.03 -23.78 -17.99
CA LEU A 52 9.37 -23.52 -19.40
C LEU A 52 10.88 -23.28 -19.65
N PRO A 53 11.61 -22.41 -18.91
CA PRO A 53 13.03 -22.20 -19.18
C PRO A 53 13.86 -23.48 -19.01
N PHE A 54 13.50 -24.35 -18.07
CA PHE A 54 14.17 -25.64 -17.84
C PHE A 54 13.84 -26.66 -18.91
N LEU A 55 12.59 -26.68 -19.41
CA LEU A 55 12.21 -27.52 -20.54
C LEU A 55 12.94 -27.09 -21.82
N LEU A 56 13.08 -25.79 -22.05
CA LEU A 56 13.86 -25.25 -23.17
C LEU A 56 15.34 -25.63 -23.05
N ALA A 57 15.94 -25.45 -21.86
CA ALA A 57 17.33 -25.84 -21.62
C ALA A 57 17.55 -27.36 -21.75
N LEU A 58 16.60 -28.17 -21.29
CA LEU A 58 16.63 -29.63 -21.47
C LEU A 58 16.58 -30.02 -22.95
N GLY A 59 15.72 -29.37 -23.73
CA GLY A 59 15.60 -29.60 -25.17
C GLY A 59 16.87 -29.24 -25.96
N HIS A 60 17.68 -28.31 -25.46
CA HIS A 60 18.96 -27.92 -26.07
C HIS A 60 20.18 -28.66 -25.51
N GLY A 61 20.01 -29.48 -24.46
CA GLY A 61 21.09 -30.21 -23.81
C GLY A 61 21.90 -29.41 -22.77
N ASP A 62 21.53 -28.15 -22.52
CA ASP A 62 22.27 -27.21 -21.67
C ASP A 62 21.77 -27.14 -20.22
N LEU A 63 20.79 -27.97 -19.85
CA LEU A 63 20.18 -27.93 -18.51
C LEU A 63 21.24 -27.97 -17.38
N ARG A 64 22.26 -28.82 -17.53
CA ARG A 64 23.33 -28.93 -16.54
C ARG A 64 24.15 -27.65 -16.43
N ALA A 65 24.52 -27.05 -17.56
CA ALA A 65 25.28 -25.80 -17.58
C ALA A 65 24.47 -24.65 -16.97
N VAL A 66 23.17 -24.55 -17.26
CA VAL A 66 22.26 -23.56 -16.64
C VAL A 66 22.18 -23.73 -15.13
N MET A 67 22.18 -24.97 -14.62
CA MET A 67 22.17 -25.27 -13.19
C MET A 67 23.51 -24.93 -12.51
N GLU A 68 24.64 -25.31 -13.13
CA GLU A 68 25.99 -25.10 -12.59
C GLU A 68 26.41 -23.63 -12.59
N THR A 69 26.06 -22.87 -13.64
CA THR A 69 26.35 -21.43 -13.74
C THR A 69 25.44 -20.56 -12.86
N GLY A 70 24.34 -21.11 -12.35
CA GLY A 70 23.38 -20.38 -11.51
C GLY A 70 22.42 -19.47 -12.29
N VAL A 71 22.45 -19.49 -13.64
CA VAL A 71 21.57 -18.70 -14.51
C VAL A 71 20.08 -18.97 -14.23
N TRP A 72 19.74 -20.18 -13.77
CA TRP A 72 18.39 -20.54 -13.36
C TRP A 72 17.78 -19.60 -12.31
N ARG A 73 18.59 -18.96 -11.46
CA ARG A 73 18.09 -18.02 -10.44
C ARG A 73 17.51 -16.78 -11.09
N SER A 74 18.21 -16.21 -12.06
CA SER A 74 17.71 -15.08 -12.84
C SER A 74 16.46 -15.48 -13.62
N LEU A 75 16.44 -16.65 -14.27
CA LEU A 75 15.27 -17.12 -15.04
C LEU A 75 14.00 -17.36 -14.21
N LEU A 76 14.15 -17.59 -12.91
CA LEU A 76 13.04 -17.78 -11.96
C LEU A 76 12.64 -16.50 -11.24
N LEU A 77 13.43 -15.43 -11.34
CA LEU A 77 13.15 -14.16 -10.67
C LEU A 77 11.83 -13.55 -11.17
N GLU A 78 11.72 -13.28 -12.47
CA GLU A 78 10.56 -12.58 -13.03
C GLU A 78 9.27 -13.39 -12.86
N PRO A 79 9.23 -14.72 -13.12
CA PRO A 79 8.07 -15.56 -12.80
C PRO A 79 7.68 -15.49 -11.33
N SER A 80 8.65 -15.53 -10.41
CA SER A 80 8.37 -15.48 -8.97
C SER A 80 7.72 -14.15 -8.57
N ILE A 81 8.21 -13.04 -9.12
CA ILE A 81 7.61 -11.72 -8.89
C ILE A 81 6.23 -11.60 -9.55
N ILE A 82 6.04 -12.13 -10.76
CA ILE A 82 4.72 -12.16 -11.42
C ILE A 82 3.71 -12.90 -10.55
N LEU A 83 4.04 -14.12 -10.09
CA LEU A 83 3.18 -14.92 -9.23
C LEU A 83 2.88 -14.22 -7.91
N TYR A 84 3.90 -13.58 -7.34
CA TYR A 84 3.76 -12.78 -6.13
C TYR A 84 2.77 -11.62 -6.32
N ILE A 85 2.91 -10.85 -7.41
CA ILE A 85 1.98 -9.75 -7.76
C ILE A 85 0.56 -10.29 -7.95
N LEU A 86 0.40 -11.41 -8.65
CA LEU A 86 -0.91 -12.04 -8.85
C LEU A 86 -1.58 -12.35 -7.50
N ILE A 87 -0.85 -12.97 -6.58
CA ILE A 87 -1.33 -13.29 -5.21
C ILE A 87 -1.65 -12.01 -4.43
N LEU A 88 -0.88 -10.95 -4.61
CA LEU A 88 -1.02 -9.71 -3.85
C LEU A 88 -2.32 -8.96 -4.16
N ILE A 89 -2.75 -8.93 -5.42
CA ILE A 89 -3.93 -8.19 -5.87
C ILE A 89 -5.21 -8.50 -5.09
N PRO A 90 -5.65 -9.77 -4.93
CA PRO A 90 -6.86 -10.06 -4.16
C PRO A 90 -6.73 -9.68 -2.68
N ILE A 91 -5.51 -9.66 -2.13
CA ILE A 91 -5.27 -9.23 -0.75
C ILE A 91 -5.44 -7.70 -0.65
N MET A 92 -4.87 -6.94 -1.59
CA MET A 92 -5.02 -5.48 -1.66
C MET A 92 -6.49 -5.07 -1.78
N GLU A 93 -7.24 -5.78 -2.62
CA GLU A 93 -8.68 -5.62 -2.82
C GLU A 93 -9.51 -5.84 -1.56
N ARG A 94 -9.22 -6.91 -0.82
CA ARG A 94 -9.87 -7.16 0.48
C ARG A 94 -9.54 -6.05 1.48
N SER A 95 -8.32 -5.52 1.45
CA SER A 95 -7.88 -4.44 2.32
C SER A 95 -8.61 -3.12 2.05
N GLN A 96 -8.79 -2.76 0.77
CA GLN A 96 -9.60 -1.60 0.36
C GLN A 96 -11.05 -1.72 0.85
N TRP A 97 -11.67 -2.89 0.67
CA TRP A 97 -13.02 -3.15 1.18
C TRP A 97 -13.14 -2.99 2.69
N SER A 98 -12.11 -3.42 3.44
CA SER A 98 -12.08 -3.23 4.89
C SER A 98 -12.07 -1.75 5.28
N ILE A 99 -11.47 -0.87 4.47
CA ILE A 99 -11.48 0.58 4.75
C ILE A 99 -12.86 1.16 4.48
N ILE A 100 -13.43 0.86 3.31
CA ILE A 100 -14.77 1.32 2.93
C ILE A 100 -15.77 0.96 4.04
N THR A 101 -15.77 -0.29 4.47
CA THR A 101 -16.71 -0.77 5.49
C THR A 101 -16.49 -0.09 6.85
N ARG A 102 -15.23 0.12 7.26
CA ARG A 102 -14.90 0.71 8.58
C ARG A 102 -14.98 2.24 8.61
N MET A 103 -14.87 2.90 7.45
CA MET A 103 -15.05 4.35 7.32
C MET A 103 -16.52 4.75 7.39
N ARG A 104 -17.44 3.84 7.02
CA ARG A 104 -18.87 4.12 6.98
C ARG A 104 -19.44 4.85 8.20
N PRO A 105 -19.20 4.41 9.46
CA PRO A 105 -19.80 5.04 10.65
C PRO A 105 -19.30 6.46 10.94
N ILE A 106 -18.16 6.88 10.38
CA ILE A 106 -17.54 8.18 10.65
C ILE A 106 -18.02 9.24 9.65
N VAL A 107 -18.40 8.80 8.45
CA VAL A 107 -18.78 9.68 7.36
C VAL A 107 -20.24 10.07 7.54
N ALA A 108 -20.49 11.38 7.70
CA ALA A 108 -21.82 11.96 7.88
C ALA A 108 -22.62 12.04 6.57
N LEU A 109 -22.63 10.95 5.80
CA LEU A 109 -23.44 10.77 4.60
C LEU A 109 -24.50 9.70 4.87
N ASP A 110 -25.64 9.79 4.17
CA ASP A 110 -26.57 8.68 4.07
C ASP A 110 -25.95 7.53 3.25
N ASP A 111 -26.56 6.33 3.29
CA ASP A 111 -25.98 5.16 2.63
C ASP A 111 -25.92 5.34 1.11
N ALA A 112 -26.91 5.99 0.51
CA ALA A 112 -26.99 6.21 -0.92
C ALA A 112 -25.95 7.23 -1.44
N ALA A 113 -25.70 8.32 -0.71
CA ALA A 113 -24.65 9.28 -1.04
C ALA A 113 -23.27 8.71 -0.73
N TYR A 114 -23.13 7.88 0.31
CA TYR A 114 -21.88 7.18 0.59
C TYR A 114 -21.52 6.20 -0.53
N ALA A 115 -22.47 5.36 -0.96
CA ALA A 115 -22.32 4.45 -2.10
C ALA A 115 -21.95 5.19 -3.39
N ARG A 116 -22.65 6.28 -3.71
CA ARG A 116 -22.34 7.12 -4.88
C ARG A 116 -20.94 7.75 -4.78
N ALA A 117 -20.56 8.26 -3.61
CA ALA A 117 -19.23 8.84 -3.40
C ALA A 117 -18.11 7.81 -3.62
N ILE A 118 -18.32 6.55 -3.21
CA ILE A 118 -17.39 5.45 -3.50
C ILE A 118 -17.35 5.16 -4.99
N LEU A 119 -18.52 4.99 -5.63
CA LEU A 119 -18.60 4.67 -7.06
C LEU A 119 -18.01 5.76 -7.95
N ASP A 120 -18.09 7.03 -7.55
CA ASP A 120 -17.51 8.16 -8.27
C ASP A 120 -16.00 8.24 -8.05
N ALA A 121 -15.53 7.96 -6.82
CA ALA A 121 -14.11 7.99 -6.48
C ALA A 121 -13.34 6.75 -6.99
N ASP A 122 -14.03 5.61 -7.15
CA ASP A 122 -13.48 4.35 -7.64
C ASP A 122 -13.69 4.17 -9.16
N ARG A 123 -13.78 5.27 -9.93
CA ARG A 123 -13.72 5.21 -11.40
C ARG A 123 -12.27 5.34 -11.86
N PRO A 124 -11.52 4.23 -11.99
CA PRO A 124 -10.16 4.29 -12.50
C PRO A 124 -10.17 4.83 -13.92
N ASN A 125 -9.21 5.71 -14.19
CA ASN A 125 -8.90 6.07 -15.55
C ASN A 125 -8.21 4.87 -16.22
N ASN A 126 -8.99 4.04 -16.93
CA ASN A 126 -8.50 2.84 -17.62
C ASN A 126 -7.29 3.13 -18.52
N TRP A 127 -7.23 4.32 -19.12
CA TRP A 127 -6.09 4.73 -19.95
C TRP A 127 -4.82 4.95 -19.16
N ALA A 128 -4.92 5.56 -17.97
CA ALA A 128 -3.75 5.77 -17.12
C ALA A 128 -3.14 4.42 -16.69
N GLU A 129 -3.97 3.41 -16.44
CA GLU A 129 -3.50 2.06 -16.12
C GLU A 129 -2.84 1.36 -17.30
N LEU A 130 -3.44 1.45 -18.50
CA LEU A 130 -2.85 0.88 -19.72
C LEU A 130 -1.52 1.55 -20.06
N ILE A 131 -1.44 2.87 -19.91
CA ILE A 131 -0.19 3.62 -20.10
C ILE A 131 0.84 3.20 -19.07
N ALA A 132 0.48 3.11 -17.78
CA ALA A 132 1.41 2.67 -16.74
C ALA A 132 1.93 1.26 -17.01
N PHE A 133 1.05 0.32 -17.38
CA PHE A 133 1.43 -1.03 -17.77
C PHE A 133 2.36 -1.03 -18.99
N GLY A 134 2.03 -0.29 -20.04
CA GLY A 134 2.85 -0.17 -21.25
C GLY A 134 4.22 0.46 -20.99
N VAL A 135 4.29 1.50 -20.15
CA VAL A 135 5.55 2.12 -19.70
C VAL A 135 6.38 1.12 -18.92
N GLY A 136 5.76 0.34 -18.03
CA GLY A 136 6.43 -0.76 -17.32
C GLY A 136 7.00 -1.81 -18.28
N MET A 137 6.22 -2.25 -19.27
CA MET A 137 6.71 -3.19 -20.30
C MET A 137 7.90 -2.63 -21.07
N ALA A 138 7.83 -1.37 -21.52
CA ALA A 138 8.93 -0.71 -22.23
C ALA A 138 10.18 -0.60 -21.35
N PHE A 139 10.01 -0.32 -20.05
CA PHE A 139 11.09 -0.35 -19.09
C PHE A 139 11.69 -1.76 -18.93
N GLY A 140 10.87 -2.82 -18.94
CA GLY A 140 11.37 -4.20 -18.90
C GLY A 140 12.27 -4.57 -20.08
N VAL A 141 11.94 -4.09 -21.29
CA VAL A 141 12.82 -4.25 -22.48
C VAL A 141 14.17 -3.56 -22.26
N PHE A 142 14.16 -2.36 -21.66
CA PHE A 142 15.39 -1.60 -21.40
C PHE A 142 16.21 -2.17 -20.23
N ALA A 143 15.53 -2.68 -19.19
CA ALA A 143 16.15 -3.19 -17.99
C ALA A 143 16.80 -4.58 -18.21
N GLU A 144 16.36 -5.32 -19.22
CA GLU A 144 16.97 -6.60 -19.58
C GLU A 144 18.42 -6.40 -20.06
N PRO A 145 19.42 -6.91 -19.33
CA PRO A 145 20.78 -6.81 -19.78
C PRO A 145 20.95 -7.59 -21.09
N ALA A 146 21.58 -6.95 -22.08
CA ALA A 146 22.06 -7.59 -23.32
C ALA A 146 22.97 -8.82 -23.09
N ARG A 147 23.28 -9.15 -21.84
CA ARG A 147 24.03 -10.32 -21.40
C ARG A 147 23.43 -11.64 -21.89
N ILE A 148 22.11 -11.85 -21.81
CA ILE A 148 21.51 -13.12 -22.29
C ILE A 148 21.64 -13.23 -23.81
N TRP A 149 21.45 -12.12 -24.52
CA TRP A 149 21.61 -12.04 -25.97
C TRP A 149 23.05 -12.37 -26.42
N GLN A 150 24.06 -11.99 -25.63
CA GLN A 150 25.46 -12.25 -25.92
C GLN A 150 25.98 -13.57 -25.31
N SER A 151 25.13 -14.30 -24.58
CA SER A 151 25.51 -15.57 -23.96
C SER A 151 25.28 -16.76 -24.88
N GLU A 152 25.86 -17.90 -24.52
CA GLU A 152 25.57 -19.20 -25.15
C GLU A 152 24.08 -19.60 -25.03
N TYR A 153 23.32 -18.95 -24.14
CA TYR A 153 21.91 -19.23 -23.84
C TYR A 153 20.92 -18.31 -24.57
N TRP A 154 21.25 -17.80 -25.76
CA TRP A 154 20.40 -16.87 -26.53
C TRP A 154 18.97 -17.38 -26.76
N PHE A 155 18.77 -18.71 -26.82
CA PHE A 155 17.45 -19.33 -27.02
C PHE A 155 16.48 -19.07 -25.85
N LEU A 156 16.98 -18.72 -24.66
CA LEU A 156 16.17 -18.32 -23.50
C LEU A 156 15.78 -16.85 -23.52
N TYR A 157 16.38 -16.04 -24.40
CA TYR A 157 16.14 -14.61 -24.49
C TYR A 157 14.66 -14.23 -24.70
N PRO A 158 13.90 -14.87 -25.62
CA PRO A 158 12.49 -14.52 -25.81
C PRO A 158 11.66 -14.74 -24.55
N TYR A 159 11.95 -15.82 -23.82
CA TYR A 159 11.29 -16.10 -22.54
C TYR A 159 11.61 -15.02 -21.51
N ALA A 160 12.91 -14.74 -21.28
CA ALA A 160 13.35 -13.74 -20.32
C ALA A 160 12.79 -12.34 -20.64
N LEU A 161 12.80 -11.96 -21.91
CA LEU A 161 12.24 -10.69 -22.38
C LEU A 161 10.73 -10.60 -22.09
N LEU A 162 9.96 -11.63 -22.44
CA LEU A 162 8.51 -11.64 -22.22
C LEU A 162 8.15 -11.61 -20.73
N THR A 163 8.85 -12.39 -19.90
CA THR A 163 8.61 -12.38 -18.45
C THR A 163 9.04 -11.06 -17.81
N SER A 164 10.14 -10.46 -18.26
CA SER A 164 10.57 -9.13 -17.79
C SER A 164 9.57 -8.04 -18.17
N MET A 165 9.14 -7.98 -19.44
CA MET A 165 8.10 -7.04 -19.88
C MET A 165 6.83 -7.18 -19.05
N LEU A 166 6.36 -8.41 -18.84
CA LEU A 166 5.17 -8.69 -18.06
C LEU A 166 5.35 -8.30 -16.59
N MET A 167 6.48 -8.66 -15.98
CA MET A 167 6.80 -8.34 -14.58
C MET A 167 6.78 -6.83 -14.34
N PHE A 168 7.55 -6.06 -15.13
CA PHE A 168 7.62 -4.60 -14.96
C PHE A 168 6.31 -3.92 -15.33
N GLY A 169 5.57 -4.42 -16.32
CA GLY A 169 4.22 -3.95 -16.64
C GLY A 169 3.27 -4.11 -15.45
N LEU A 170 3.22 -5.32 -14.86
CA LEU A 170 2.41 -5.60 -13.68
C LEU A 170 2.83 -4.77 -12.47
N LEU A 171 4.15 -4.61 -12.25
CA LEU A 171 4.68 -3.80 -11.16
C LEU A 171 4.26 -2.32 -11.30
N ALA A 172 4.46 -1.72 -12.48
CA ALA A 172 4.07 -0.35 -12.75
C ALA A 172 2.56 -0.15 -12.54
N TRP A 173 1.76 -1.11 -13.00
CA TRP A 173 0.32 -1.11 -12.78
C TRP A 173 -0.05 -1.18 -11.29
N VAL A 174 0.57 -2.06 -10.49
CA VAL A 174 0.35 -2.12 -9.04
C VAL A 174 0.71 -0.81 -8.34
N ILE A 175 1.79 -0.15 -8.76
CA ILE A 175 2.19 1.15 -8.23
C ILE A 175 1.12 2.20 -8.53
N THR A 176 0.66 2.30 -9.77
CA THR A 176 -0.42 3.22 -10.17
C THR A 176 -1.71 2.91 -9.43
N GLY A 177 -2.11 1.64 -9.35
CA GLY A 177 -3.30 1.21 -8.60
C GLY A 177 -3.23 1.56 -7.11
N SER A 178 -2.04 1.43 -6.51
CA SER A 178 -1.80 1.86 -5.13
C SER A 178 -1.99 3.37 -4.95
N LEU A 179 -1.46 4.18 -5.89
CA LEU A 179 -1.60 5.63 -5.87
C LEU A 179 -3.06 6.07 -6.09
N VAL A 180 -3.77 5.45 -7.03
CA VAL A 180 -5.21 5.71 -7.25
C VAL A 180 -6.02 5.31 -6.02
N GLY A 181 -5.68 4.20 -5.36
CA GLY A 181 -6.32 3.78 -4.10
C GLY A 181 -6.23 4.83 -3.00
N THR A 182 -5.17 5.66 -2.96
CA THR A 182 -5.08 6.79 -2.01
C THR A 182 -6.08 7.90 -2.32
N GLN A 183 -6.51 8.05 -3.57
CA GLN A 183 -7.49 9.04 -3.99
C GLN A 183 -8.89 8.70 -3.45
N LEU A 184 -9.25 7.42 -3.40
CA LEU A 184 -10.51 6.96 -2.79
C LEU A 184 -10.57 7.35 -1.30
N SER A 185 -9.52 7.01 -0.54
CA SER A 185 -9.40 7.41 0.87
C SER A 185 -9.48 8.93 1.01
N SER A 186 -8.79 9.68 0.15
CA SER A 186 -8.82 11.15 0.13
C SER A 186 -10.23 11.70 -0.15
N ALA A 187 -10.95 11.13 -1.10
CA ALA A 187 -12.30 11.56 -1.47
C ALA A 187 -13.30 11.35 -0.31
N LEU A 188 -13.20 10.23 0.40
CA LEU A 188 -14.00 9.96 1.59
C LEU A 188 -13.64 10.88 2.75
N LEU A 189 -12.34 11.14 2.96
CA LEU A 189 -11.86 11.97 4.05
C LEU A 189 -12.16 13.47 3.89
N ARG A 190 -12.47 13.93 2.67
CA ARG A 190 -12.90 15.32 2.40
C ARG A 190 -14.38 15.58 2.72
N ARG A 191 -15.14 14.55 3.08
CA ARG A 191 -16.56 14.67 3.45
C ARG A 191 -16.68 15.12 4.91
N PRO A 192 -17.83 15.68 5.33
CA PRO A 192 -18.05 15.96 6.74
C PRO A 192 -17.89 14.66 7.54
N LEU A 193 -16.93 14.68 8.48
CA LEU A 193 -16.60 13.55 9.33
C LEU A 193 -16.91 13.95 10.77
N THR A 194 -17.55 13.06 11.51
CA THR A 194 -17.65 13.18 12.96
C THR A 194 -16.42 12.51 13.57
N VAL A 195 -15.35 13.28 13.76
CA VAL A 195 -14.07 12.78 14.25
C VAL A 195 -13.91 13.08 15.74
N ASP A 196 -13.73 12.03 16.53
CA ASP A 196 -13.21 12.16 17.89
C ASP A 196 -11.67 12.11 17.85
N ILE A 197 -11.01 13.22 18.16
CA ILE A 197 -9.53 13.34 18.17
C ILE A 197 -8.89 12.35 19.15
N PHE A 198 -9.60 11.97 20.22
CA PHE A 198 -9.06 11.06 21.22
C PHE A 198 -9.24 9.59 20.84
N ASN A 199 -10.09 9.29 19.85
CA ASN A 199 -10.33 7.95 19.36
C ASN A 199 -9.88 7.79 17.90
N LEU A 200 -8.63 7.36 17.72
CA LEU A 200 -8.05 7.12 16.39
C LEU A 200 -8.36 5.73 15.80
N THR A 201 -9.03 4.85 16.55
CA THR A 201 -9.41 3.50 16.10
C THR A 201 -10.10 3.46 14.73
N PRO A 202 -10.97 4.43 14.38
CA PRO A 202 -11.62 4.42 13.08
C PRO A 202 -10.64 4.62 11.91
N PHE A 203 -9.49 5.29 12.12
CA PHE A 203 -8.46 5.53 11.09
C PHE A 203 -7.37 4.45 11.03
N GLU A 204 -7.27 3.59 12.04
CA GLU A 204 -6.34 2.46 12.07
C GLU A 204 -6.37 1.57 10.80
N PRO A 205 -7.53 1.29 10.17
CA PRO A 205 -7.59 0.49 8.94
C PRO A 205 -6.84 1.13 7.76
N ILE A 206 -6.88 2.46 7.65
CA ILE A 206 -6.12 3.21 6.63
C ILE A 206 -4.63 3.02 6.91
N GLY A 207 -4.24 3.17 8.19
CA GLY A 207 -2.92 2.82 8.71
C GLY A 207 -2.46 1.45 8.22
N ARG A 208 -3.21 0.42 8.59
CA ARG A 208 -2.91 -0.98 8.32
C ARG A 208 -2.84 -1.28 6.83
N GLN A 209 -3.70 -0.70 6.01
CA GLN A 209 -3.62 -0.85 4.55
C GLN A 209 -2.32 -0.27 4.01
N SER A 210 -1.93 0.93 4.42
CA SER A 210 -0.67 1.53 3.98
C SER A 210 0.53 0.65 4.36
N LEU A 211 0.54 0.14 5.60
CA LEU A 211 1.58 -0.78 6.05
C LEU A 211 1.59 -2.06 5.19
N MET A 212 0.42 -2.63 4.91
CA MET A 212 0.31 -3.83 4.07
C MET A 212 0.82 -3.57 2.65
N LEU A 213 0.48 -2.44 2.03
CA LEU A 213 0.97 -2.04 0.71
C LEU A 213 2.50 -1.91 0.71
N SER A 214 3.07 -1.18 1.67
CA SER A 214 4.52 -1.03 1.78
C SER A 214 5.24 -2.34 2.06
N PHE A 215 4.69 -3.16 2.96
CA PHE A 215 5.21 -4.51 3.23
C PHE A 215 5.22 -5.36 1.96
N SER A 216 4.25 -5.16 1.08
CA SER A 216 4.17 -5.91 -0.17
C SER A 216 5.31 -5.54 -1.13
N PHE A 217 5.69 -4.27 -1.23
CA PHE A 217 6.86 -3.89 -2.01
C PHE A 217 8.17 -4.37 -1.39
N VAL A 218 8.27 -4.38 -0.05
CA VAL A 218 9.40 -4.96 0.67
C VAL A 218 9.55 -6.44 0.35
N VAL A 219 8.47 -7.23 0.46
CA VAL A 219 8.51 -8.67 0.16
C VAL A 219 8.91 -8.91 -1.30
N GLY A 220 8.37 -8.14 -2.25
CA GLY A 220 8.80 -8.21 -3.65
C GLY A 220 10.29 -7.93 -3.82
N THR A 221 10.82 -6.93 -3.11
CA THR A 221 12.25 -6.60 -3.11
C THR A 221 13.09 -7.71 -2.49
N THR A 222 12.62 -8.32 -1.40
CA THR A 222 13.29 -9.46 -0.75
C THR A 222 13.33 -10.69 -1.66
N ILE A 223 12.23 -11.01 -2.36
CA ILE A 223 12.20 -12.08 -3.37
C ILE A 223 13.24 -11.76 -4.46
N SER A 224 13.28 -10.51 -4.93
CA SER A 224 14.25 -10.08 -5.94
C SER A 224 15.70 -10.29 -5.50
N LEU A 225 16.02 -9.93 -4.26
CA LEU A 225 17.35 -10.14 -3.68
C LEU A 225 17.68 -11.61 -3.45
N LEU A 226 16.69 -12.48 -3.21
CA LEU A 226 16.89 -13.91 -3.03
C LEU A 226 17.34 -14.57 -4.35
N PHE A 227 16.76 -14.14 -5.46
CA PHE A 227 17.07 -14.66 -6.80
C PHE A 227 18.22 -13.93 -7.51
N ALA A 228 18.78 -12.87 -6.92
CA ALA A 228 20.00 -12.27 -7.44
C ALA A 228 21.14 -13.30 -7.51
N ALA A 229 21.70 -13.50 -8.71
CA ALA A 229 22.72 -14.51 -8.98
C ALA A 229 24.00 -14.26 -8.19
N SER A 230 24.45 -13.01 -8.14
CA SER A 230 25.60 -12.55 -7.36
C SER A 230 25.36 -11.18 -6.72
N PHE A 231 26.20 -10.81 -5.74
CA PHE A 231 26.20 -9.45 -5.20
C PHE A 231 26.71 -8.42 -6.21
N GLU A 232 27.63 -8.82 -7.09
CA GLU A 232 28.14 -7.96 -8.16
C GLU A 232 27.03 -7.57 -9.13
N ASP A 233 26.12 -8.50 -9.43
CA ASP A 233 24.92 -8.20 -10.23
C ASP A 233 24.01 -7.19 -9.55
N PHE A 234 23.83 -7.27 -8.23
CA PHE A 234 23.06 -6.29 -7.47
C PHE A 234 23.66 -4.87 -7.56
N LEU A 235 24.98 -4.76 -7.55
CA LEU A 235 25.69 -3.46 -7.63
C LEU A 235 25.77 -2.88 -9.05
N THR A 236 25.24 -3.56 -10.07
CA THR A 236 25.18 -2.98 -11.41
C THR A 236 24.29 -1.74 -11.42
N VAL A 237 24.69 -0.72 -12.18
CA VAL A 237 23.95 0.56 -12.27
C VAL A 237 22.45 0.37 -12.57
N PRO A 238 22.04 -0.49 -13.53
CA PRO A 238 20.62 -0.72 -13.80
C PRO A 238 19.88 -1.26 -12.57
N ASN A 239 20.44 -2.25 -11.88
CA ASN A 239 19.82 -2.82 -10.68
C ASN A 239 19.75 -1.80 -9.54
N LEU A 240 20.81 -1.02 -9.32
CA LEU A 240 20.79 0.07 -8.33
C LEU A 240 19.69 1.08 -8.62
N ILE A 241 19.45 1.43 -9.89
CA ILE A 241 18.33 2.31 -10.28
C ILE A 241 16.99 1.64 -9.95
N VAL A 242 16.78 0.38 -10.36
CA VAL A 242 15.52 -0.36 -10.10
C VAL A 242 15.24 -0.44 -8.61
N TYR A 243 16.21 -0.87 -7.80
CA TYR A 243 16.04 -0.99 -6.35
C TYR A 243 15.85 0.37 -5.67
N SER A 244 16.56 1.42 -6.12
CA SER A 244 16.36 2.78 -5.59
C SER A 244 14.93 3.26 -5.87
N VAL A 245 14.43 3.08 -7.09
CA VAL A 245 13.05 3.42 -7.45
C VAL A 245 12.06 2.62 -6.62
N LEU A 246 12.26 1.31 -6.45
CA LEU A 246 11.39 0.46 -5.61
C LEU A 246 11.34 0.95 -4.16
N VAL A 247 12.48 1.28 -3.55
CA VAL A 247 12.55 1.81 -2.19
C VAL A 247 11.85 3.16 -2.11
N THR A 248 12.13 4.08 -3.04
CA THR A 248 11.47 5.39 -3.10
C THR A 248 9.96 5.25 -3.24
N VAL A 249 9.48 4.38 -4.13
CA VAL A 249 8.05 4.13 -4.32
C VAL A 249 7.43 3.54 -3.06
N THR A 250 8.10 2.59 -2.39
CA THR A 250 7.62 1.99 -1.14
C THR A 250 7.38 3.04 -0.06
N VAL A 251 8.36 3.93 0.13
CA VAL A 251 8.30 5.05 1.07
C VAL A 251 7.21 6.04 0.64
N LEU A 252 7.17 6.39 -0.65
CA LEU A 252 6.22 7.36 -1.18
C LEU A 252 4.77 6.88 -1.01
N VAL A 253 4.47 5.63 -1.38
CA VAL A 253 3.14 5.02 -1.19
C VAL A 253 2.73 5.05 0.27
N PHE A 254 3.66 4.73 1.19
CA PHE A 254 3.39 4.78 2.63
C PHE A 254 2.93 6.18 3.08
N PHE A 255 3.75 7.19 2.78
CA PHE A 255 3.54 8.55 3.25
C PHE A 255 2.40 9.26 2.51
N LEU A 256 2.23 9.05 1.20
CA LEU A 256 1.15 9.66 0.43
C LEU A 256 -0.22 9.17 0.90
N ASN A 257 -0.36 7.87 1.21
CA ASN A 257 -1.61 7.33 1.72
C ASN A 257 -1.97 7.95 3.09
N MET A 258 -0.98 8.19 3.94
CA MET A 258 -1.17 8.79 5.28
C MET A 258 -1.38 10.30 5.27
N ARG A 259 -0.83 11.01 4.29
CA ARG A 259 -0.81 12.48 4.25
C ARG A 259 -2.21 13.10 4.34
N HIS A 260 -3.20 12.47 3.72
CA HIS A 260 -4.56 12.98 3.71
C HIS A 260 -5.22 12.85 5.08
N THR A 261 -5.11 11.69 5.71
CA THR A 261 -5.60 11.47 7.07
C THR A 261 -4.92 12.43 8.06
N HIS A 262 -3.61 12.63 7.92
CA HIS A 262 -2.88 13.58 8.76
C HIS A 262 -3.42 15.01 8.61
N ARG A 263 -3.69 15.45 7.38
CA ARG A 263 -4.25 16.79 7.13
C ARG A 263 -5.62 16.97 7.78
N VAL A 264 -6.51 15.98 7.66
CA VAL A 264 -7.84 16.03 8.27
C VAL A 264 -7.74 16.05 9.78
N LEU A 265 -6.95 15.17 10.40
CA LEU A 265 -6.77 15.15 11.84
C LEU A 265 -6.09 16.42 12.37
N ALA A 266 -5.15 16.98 11.62
CA ALA A 266 -4.50 18.24 11.98
C ALA A 266 -5.46 19.43 11.91
N GLN A 267 -6.36 19.45 10.92
CA GLN A 267 -7.39 20.47 10.80
C GLN A 267 -8.37 20.38 11.97
N VAL A 268 -8.93 19.20 12.24
CA VAL A 268 -9.88 19.00 13.35
C VAL A 268 -9.23 19.35 14.69
N LYS A 269 -7.95 19.00 14.89
CA LYS A 269 -7.18 19.43 16.07
C LYS A 269 -7.05 20.96 16.17
N ALA A 270 -6.80 21.65 15.07
CA ALA A 270 -6.70 23.10 15.09
C ALA A 270 -8.04 23.77 15.43
N GLU A 271 -9.14 23.23 14.91
CA GLU A 271 -10.51 23.69 15.21
C GLU A 271 -10.84 23.50 16.70
N GLU A 272 -10.66 22.30 17.25
CA GLU A 272 -10.90 22.00 18.67
C GLU A 272 -10.00 22.82 19.61
N GLN A 273 -8.75 23.09 19.22
CA GLN A 273 -7.85 23.94 20.00
C GLN A 273 -8.31 25.40 20.01
N ASN A 274 -8.81 25.91 18.89
CA ASN A 274 -9.35 27.25 18.79
C ASN A 274 -10.61 27.40 19.66
N ASP A 275 -11.50 26.40 19.64
CA ASP A 275 -12.71 26.39 20.45
C ASP A 275 -12.39 26.33 21.96
N ALA A 276 -11.42 25.49 22.35
CA ALA A 276 -10.92 25.47 23.73
C ALA A 276 -10.34 26.83 24.16
N ALA A 277 -9.53 27.48 23.32
CA ALA A 277 -8.94 28.78 23.61
C ALA A 277 -10.00 29.89 23.76
N GLN A 278 -11.05 29.86 22.93
CA GLN A 278 -12.18 30.78 23.03
C GLN A 278 -12.97 30.58 24.33
N ASN A 279 -13.25 29.33 24.70
CA ASN A 279 -13.96 29.00 25.94
C ASN A 279 -13.15 29.38 27.19
N ILE A 280 -11.84 29.10 27.21
CA ILE A 280 -10.92 29.55 28.28
C ILE A 280 -10.96 31.08 28.42
N SER A 281 -10.85 31.80 27.30
CA SER A 281 -10.88 33.27 27.29
C SER A 281 -12.22 33.82 27.79
N ARG A 282 -13.33 33.17 27.41
CA ARG A 282 -14.69 33.54 27.86
C ARG A 282 -14.85 33.32 29.36
N LEU A 283 -14.45 32.16 29.87
CA LEU A 283 -14.54 31.82 31.29
C LEU A 283 -13.67 32.73 32.15
N TYR A 284 -12.45 33.04 31.71
CA TYR A 284 -11.56 33.98 32.39
C TYR A 284 -12.19 35.38 32.53
N ARG A 285 -12.82 35.90 31.46
CA ARG A 285 -13.54 37.18 31.50
C ARG A 285 -14.74 37.13 32.45
N CYS A 286 -15.50 36.03 32.48
CA CYS A 286 -16.61 35.86 33.41
C CYS A 286 -16.15 35.84 34.87
N MET A 287 -15.07 35.10 35.18
CA MET A 287 -14.48 35.06 36.51
C MET A 287 -13.98 36.44 36.95
N GLN A 288 -13.32 37.19 36.05
CA GLN A 288 -12.85 38.55 36.36
C GLN A 288 -14.01 39.50 36.68
N LYS A 289 -15.15 39.39 35.97
CA LYS A 289 -16.36 40.18 36.25
C LYS A 289 -16.98 39.80 37.60
N ALA A 290 -17.08 38.51 37.91
CA ALA A 290 -17.61 38.02 39.18
C ALA A 290 -16.75 38.49 40.38
N ALA A 291 -15.42 38.38 40.27
CA ALA A 291 -14.50 38.85 41.29
C ALA A 291 -14.63 40.36 41.56
N ARG A 292 -14.80 41.18 40.51
CA ARG A 292 -15.06 42.63 40.66
C ARG A 292 -16.40 42.93 41.34
N ALA A 293 -17.38 42.04 41.20
CA ALA A 293 -18.68 42.15 41.86
C ALA A 293 -18.68 41.55 43.28
N GLY A 294 -17.53 41.07 43.78
CA GLY A 294 -17.43 40.41 45.09
C GLY A 294 -18.12 39.04 45.14
N GLN A 295 -18.37 38.42 43.98
CA GLN A 295 -19.00 37.11 43.88
C GLN A 295 -17.95 36.05 43.51
N ASP A 296 -17.89 34.98 44.30
CA ASP A 296 -17.11 33.79 43.95
C ASP A 296 -17.94 32.87 43.05
N SER A 297 -17.33 32.39 41.97
CA SER A 297 -17.94 31.43 41.05
C SER A 297 -17.12 30.14 40.99
N PRO A 298 -17.29 29.22 41.95
CA PRO A 298 -16.57 27.95 41.96
C PRO A 298 -16.87 27.08 40.73
N ALA A 299 -18.07 27.20 40.16
CA ALA A 299 -18.45 26.52 38.92
C ALA A 299 -17.59 26.96 37.72
N ALA A 300 -17.38 28.28 37.55
CA ALA A 300 -16.54 28.80 36.47
C ALA A 300 -15.06 28.38 36.62
N ALA A 301 -14.56 28.29 37.86
CA ALA A 301 -13.20 27.82 38.13
C ALA A 301 -13.02 26.33 37.81
N ALA A 302 -14.01 25.49 38.15
CA ALA A 302 -14.01 24.07 37.80
C ALA A 302 -14.07 23.87 36.27
N GLU A 303 -14.94 24.62 35.59
CA GLU A 303 -15.06 24.58 34.13
C GLU A 303 -13.76 25.04 33.43
N LEU A 304 -13.14 26.11 33.92
CA LEU A 304 -11.84 26.58 33.42
C LEU A 304 -10.75 25.50 33.55
N THR A 305 -10.71 24.82 34.70
CA THR A 305 -9.76 23.73 34.95
C THR A 305 -9.98 22.56 33.98
N ALA A 306 -11.25 22.23 33.68
CA ALA A 306 -11.60 21.22 32.70
C ALA A 306 -11.13 21.59 31.28
N TRP A 307 -11.37 22.84 30.86
CA TRP A 307 -10.91 23.32 29.55
C TRP A 307 -9.39 23.41 29.43
N LEU A 308 -8.67 23.82 30.48
CA LEU A 308 -7.21 23.79 30.50
C LEU A 308 -6.66 22.36 30.40
N GLY A 309 -7.30 21.41 31.09
CA GLY A 309 -6.98 19.99 30.97
C GLY A 309 -7.21 19.46 29.55
N MET A 310 -8.31 19.85 28.93
CA MET A 310 -8.64 19.52 27.54
C MET A 310 -7.61 20.10 26.55
N GLU A 311 -7.24 21.38 26.67
CA GLU A 311 -6.24 22.03 25.82
C GLU A 311 -4.89 21.29 25.88
N GLN A 312 -4.45 20.92 27.08
CA GLN A 312 -3.21 20.17 27.27
C GLN A 312 -3.27 18.78 26.62
N ARG A 313 -4.41 18.08 26.74
CA ARG A 313 -4.63 16.79 26.07
C ARG A 313 -4.64 16.95 24.55
N LEU A 314 -5.26 18.00 24.02
CA LEU A 314 -5.25 18.30 22.59
C LEU A 314 -3.83 18.57 22.09
N LYS A 315 -2.99 19.31 22.82
CA LYS A 315 -1.59 19.58 22.44
C LYS A 315 -0.80 18.29 22.21
N VAL A 316 -0.96 17.30 23.09
CA VAL A 316 -0.27 16.00 22.97
C VAL A 316 -0.98 14.99 22.06
N ALA A 317 -2.21 15.26 21.64
CA ALA A 317 -2.96 14.37 20.76
C ALA A 317 -2.24 14.18 19.42
N ARG A 318 -2.11 12.92 18.99
CA ARG A 318 -1.42 12.54 17.75
C ARG A 318 -2.31 12.84 16.55
N THR A 319 -1.74 13.46 15.53
CA THR A 319 -2.41 13.74 14.25
C THR A 319 -2.03 12.74 13.15
N TRP A 320 -1.11 11.82 13.44
CA TRP A 320 -0.74 10.77 12.50
C TRP A 320 -1.43 9.47 12.90
N PRO A 321 -2.10 8.78 11.96
CA PRO A 321 -2.90 7.58 12.25
C PRO A 321 -2.03 6.31 12.31
N TYR A 322 -0.79 6.42 12.80
CA TYR A 322 0.08 5.27 13.04
C TYR A 322 0.40 5.13 14.53
N ASN A 323 0.47 3.89 14.99
CA ASN A 323 1.01 3.55 16.29
C ASN A 323 2.54 3.28 16.17
N THR A 324 3.22 3.22 17.31
CA THR A 324 4.66 2.92 17.36
C THR A 324 4.97 1.51 16.84
N GLU A 325 4.02 0.58 16.96
CA GLU A 325 4.17 -0.79 16.46
C GLU A 325 4.24 -0.85 14.94
N MET A 326 3.44 -0.04 14.24
CA MET A 326 3.43 0.08 12.79
C MET A 326 4.72 0.69 12.27
N LEU A 327 5.25 1.73 12.92
CA LEU A 327 6.55 2.28 12.58
C LEU A 327 7.66 1.25 12.78
N ARG A 328 7.66 0.54 13.91
CA ARG A 328 8.61 -0.55 14.17
C ARG A 328 8.52 -1.64 13.10
N ALA A 329 7.31 -2.06 12.73
CA ALA A 329 7.09 -3.06 11.68
C ALA A 329 7.61 -2.56 10.32
N LEU A 330 7.34 -1.30 9.96
CA LEU A 330 7.87 -0.69 8.75
C LEU A 330 9.40 -0.66 8.76
N THR A 331 10.02 -0.18 9.84
CA THR A 331 11.48 -0.13 9.98
C THR A 331 12.10 -1.51 9.86
N VAL A 332 11.59 -2.51 10.58
CA VAL A 332 12.09 -3.89 10.50
C VAL A 332 11.92 -4.44 9.08
N SER A 333 10.78 -4.18 8.43
CA SER A 333 10.54 -4.64 7.07
C SER A 333 11.52 -4.04 6.07
N VAL A 334 11.79 -2.72 6.13
CA VAL A 334 12.74 -2.04 5.22
C VAL A 334 14.17 -2.47 5.49
N LEU A 335 14.54 -2.75 6.74
CA LEU A 335 15.86 -3.25 7.10
C LEU A 335 16.09 -4.71 6.69
N THR A 336 15.04 -5.52 6.56
CA THR A 336 15.15 -6.95 6.22
C THR A 336 15.88 -7.21 4.88
N PRO A 337 15.50 -6.59 3.74
CA PRO A 337 16.24 -6.78 2.49
C PRO A 337 17.68 -6.27 2.57
N ILE A 338 17.92 -5.17 3.30
CA ILE A 338 19.27 -4.62 3.51
C ILE A 338 20.14 -5.60 4.29
N ALA A 339 19.61 -6.17 5.38
CA ALA A 339 20.29 -7.17 6.19
C ALA A 339 20.56 -8.45 5.38
N LEU A 340 19.61 -8.87 4.53
CA LEU A 340 19.80 -10.01 3.63
C LEU A 340 20.89 -9.73 2.58
N ALA A 341 20.92 -8.53 2.00
CA ALA A 341 21.98 -8.15 1.08
C ALA A 341 23.35 -8.13 1.78
N ALA A 342 23.42 -7.53 2.97
CA ALA A 342 24.65 -7.46 3.76
C ALA A 342 25.17 -8.84 4.20
N SER A 343 24.28 -9.77 4.58
CA SER A 343 24.68 -11.12 4.94
C SER A 343 25.29 -11.88 3.76
N ARG A 344 24.75 -11.70 2.55
CA ARG A 344 25.34 -12.27 1.33
C ARG A 344 26.72 -11.68 1.03
N VAL A 345 26.94 -10.39 1.30
CA VAL A 345 28.27 -9.75 1.19
C VAL A 345 29.27 -10.39 2.14
N ILE A 346 28.89 -10.52 3.42
CA ILE A 346 29.79 -11.09 4.44
C ILE A 346 30.15 -12.53 4.08
N ILE A 347 29.18 -13.34 3.64
CA ILE A 347 29.43 -14.72 3.20
C ILE A 347 30.38 -14.76 1.99
N ALA A 348 30.17 -13.89 1.00
CA ALA A 348 31.04 -13.82 -0.17
C ALA A 348 32.47 -13.39 0.18
N LEU A 349 32.65 -12.49 1.16
CA LEU A 349 33.97 -12.07 1.64
C LEU A 349 34.68 -13.18 2.43
N LEU A 350 33.94 -14.02 3.18
CA LEU A 350 34.51 -15.12 3.96
C LEU A 350 34.93 -16.33 3.10
N GLN A 351 34.45 -16.43 1.86
CA GLN A 351 34.79 -17.49 0.92
C GLN A 351 35.98 -17.15 0.02
N ARG A 352 36.47 -15.91 0.07
CA ARG A 352 37.73 -15.48 -0.56
C ARG A 352 38.87 -15.65 0.43
#